data_AF-A0A952JYA3-F1
#
_entry.id   AF-A0A952JYA3-F1
#
_cell.length_a   1.000
_cell.length_b   1.000
_cell.length_c   1.000
_cell.angle_alpha   90.00
_cell.angle_beta   90.00
_cell.angle_gamma   90.00
#
_symmetry.space_group_name_H-M   'P 1'
#
loop_
_entity.id
_entity.type
_entity.pdbx_description
1 polymer ?
#
loop_
_entity_poly.entity_id
_entity_poly.type
_entity_poly.pdbx_seq_one_letter_code
_entity_poly.pdbx_strand_id
1 'polypeptide(L)'
;MQETALENYAKHCHLWLNDIEVAALDEGAEAIVIPSNKQGYIRKLINYKIHSTTPAEFLDNRISLYNYLFPETAYELIGFTKSNAFIMPDTFTFVVEQPFVQGRFIDFNHEASALKEEANKRGFAFKVENFKPLFVNNDYIIQDLHEKNILVDKKGNLHFIDAVISLNTKDSRYNGIRTYGNGKVKNR
;
A
#
# COMPACT_ATOMS: atom_id res chain seq x y z
N MET A 1 -8.51 17.91 -13.69
CA MET A 1 -7.94 17.32 -12.46
C MET A 1 -7.81 15.81 -12.66
N GLN A 2 -6.84 15.14 -12.04
CA GLN A 2 -6.55 13.71 -12.28
C GLN A 2 -7.74 12.79 -11.93
N GLU A 3 -8.43 13.05 -10.81
CA GLU A 3 -9.61 12.29 -10.38
C GLU A 3 -10.71 12.28 -11.45
N THR A 4 -11.07 13.45 -12.00
CA THR A 4 -12.07 13.56 -13.08
C THR A 4 -11.67 12.78 -14.33
N ALA A 5 -10.38 12.80 -14.68
CA ALA A 5 -9.88 12.05 -15.83
C ALA A 5 -9.98 10.53 -15.60
N LEU A 6 -9.60 10.07 -14.40
CA LEU A 6 -9.70 8.66 -14.00
C LEU A 6 -11.16 8.21 -13.90
N GLU A 7 -12.06 9.03 -13.35
CA GLU A 7 -13.48 8.72 -13.27
C GLU A 7 -14.10 8.57 -14.67
N ASN A 8 -13.83 9.51 -15.58
CA ASN A 8 -14.33 9.43 -16.95
C ASN A 8 -13.78 8.20 -17.68
N TYR A 9 -12.49 7.92 -17.53
CA TYR A 9 -11.86 6.72 -18.07
C TYR A 9 -12.48 5.45 -17.49
N ALA A 10 -12.65 5.38 -16.18
CA ALA A 10 -13.20 4.22 -15.49
C ALA A 10 -14.65 3.96 -15.91
N LYS A 11 -15.47 5.01 -16.05
CA LYS A 11 -16.85 4.89 -16.55
C LYS A 11 -16.87 4.40 -18.00
N HIS A 12 -15.98 4.91 -18.84
CA HIS A 12 -15.87 4.49 -20.24
C HIS A 12 -15.42 3.02 -20.38
N CYS A 13 -14.49 2.58 -19.53
CA CYS A 13 -13.92 1.24 -19.57
C CYS A 13 -14.62 0.23 -18.65
N HIS A 14 -15.78 0.57 -18.07
CA HIS A 14 -16.51 -0.27 -17.12
C HIS A 14 -15.70 -0.68 -15.87
N LEU A 15 -14.77 0.16 -15.45
CA LEU A 15 -13.97 0.05 -14.22
C LEU A 15 -14.51 0.93 -13.08
N TRP A 16 -15.60 1.65 -13.32
CA TRP A 16 -16.31 2.41 -12.29
C TRP A 16 -17.31 1.51 -11.58
N LEU A 17 -17.05 1.21 -10.32
CA LEU A 17 -17.83 0.30 -9.50
C LEU A 17 -18.90 1.11 -8.73
N ASN A 18 -20.16 0.86 -9.06
CA ASN A 18 -21.30 1.43 -8.35
C ASN A 18 -21.71 0.51 -7.19
N ASP A 19 -22.34 1.09 -6.17
CA ASP A 19 -23.07 0.36 -5.12
C ASP A 19 -22.26 -0.75 -4.45
N ILE A 20 -20.98 -0.46 -4.12
CA ILE A 20 -20.18 -1.38 -3.31
C ILE A 20 -20.82 -1.48 -1.93
N GLU A 21 -21.37 -2.66 -1.62
CA GLU A 21 -21.88 -2.96 -0.30
C GLU A 21 -20.73 -2.97 0.71
N VAL A 22 -20.78 -2.04 1.66
CA VAL A 22 -19.76 -1.90 2.69
C VAL A 22 -20.18 -2.72 3.91
N ALA A 23 -19.93 -4.03 3.84
CA ALA A 23 -19.92 -4.91 5.01
C ALA A 23 -18.46 -5.05 5.49
N ALA A 24 -17.99 -4.04 6.23
CA ALA A 24 -16.58 -3.95 6.62
C ALA A 24 -16.14 -5.11 7.52
N LEU A 25 -15.01 -5.72 7.14
CA LEU A 25 -14.27 -6.69 7.96
C LEU A 25 -13.31 -5.96 8.92
N ASP A 26 -12.74 -4.85 8.45
CA ASP A 26 -11.85 -3.98 9.22
C ASP A 26 -11.87 -2.57 8.62
N GLU A 27 -11.54 -1.57 9.44
CA GLU A 27 -11.56 -0.15 9.07
C GLU A 27 -10.35 0.58 9.66
N GLY A 28 -9.63 1.29 8.80
CA GLY A 28 -8.56 2.21 9.17
C GLY A 28 -8.85 3.62 8.65
N ALA A 29 -8.01 4.58 9.02
CA ALA A 29 -8.12 5.95 8.51
C ALA A 29 -7.94 6.03 6.98
N GLU A 30 -7.14 5.13 6.41
CA GLU A 30 -6.86 5.06 4.97
C GLU A 30 -7.89 4.25 4.20
N ALA A 31 -8.30 3.10 4.73
CA ALA A 31 -8.96 2.08 3.94
C ALA A 31 -10.05 1.36 4.71
N ILE A 32 -11.07 0.95 3.96
CA ILE A 32 -12.10 0.02 4.42
C ILE A 32 -11.82 -1.33 3.77
N VAL A 33 -11.71 -2.38 4.58
CA VAL A 33 -11.50 -3.74 4.13
C VAL A 33 -12.84 -4.46 4.09
N ILE A 34 -13.21 -5.00 2.93
CA ILE A 34 -14.45 -5.76 2.73
C ILE A 34 -14.13 -7.13 2.13
N PRO A 35 -15.06 -8.11 2.19
CA PRO A 35 -14.91 -9.37 1.51
C PRO A 35 -14.70 -9.17 -0.01
N SER A 36 -13.77 -9.92 -0.60
CA SER A 36 -13.70 -10.03 -2.07
C SER A 36 -14.56 -11.18 -2.56
N ASN A 37 -15.08 -11.05 -3.79
CA ASN A 37 -15.72 -12.15 -4.51
C ASN A 37 -14.70 -13.18 -5.04
N LYS A 38 -13.41 -12.83 -5.03
CA LYS A 38 -12.30 -13.70 -5.44
C LYS A 38 -11.82 -14.50 -4.23
N GLN A 39 -11.88 -15.82 -4.34
CA GLN A 39 -11.47 -16.72 -3.26
C GLN A 39 -10.01 -16.47 -2.85
N GLY A 40 -9.76 -16.31 -1.55
CA GLY A 40 -8.43 -16.08 -1.00
C GLY A 40 -7.93 -14.63 -1.12
N TYR A 41 -8.82 -13.68 -1.42
CA TYR A 41 -8.51 -12.25 -1.48
C TYR A 41 -9.43 -11.46 -0.56
N ILE A 42 -8.97 -10.27 -0.19
CA ILE A 42 -9.77 -9.20 0.41
C ILE A 42 -9.81 -8.03 -0.55
N ARG A 43 -10.83 -7.19 -0.42
CA ARG A 43 -10.97 -5.96 -1.19
C ARG A 43 -10.78 -4.76 -0.28
N LYS A 44 -10.03 -3.77 -0.73
CA LYS A 44 -9.82 -2.51 -0.01
C LYS A 44 -10.36 -1.33 -0.81
N LEU A 45 -11.07 -0.46 -0.13
CA LEU A 45 -11.51 0.84 -0.61
C LEU A 45 -10.56 1.88 -0.02
N ILE A 46 -9.65 2.42 -0.82
CA ILE A 46 -8.53 3.23 -0.35
C ILE A 46 -8.74 4.71 -0.64
N ASN A 47 -8.70 5.52 0.41
CA ASN A 47 -8.56 6.98 0.33
C ASN A 47 -7.10 7.34 0.08
N TYR A 48 -6.72 7.52 -1.19
CA TYR A 48 -5.34 7.83 -1.53
C TYR A 48 -4.82 9.12 -0.86
N LYS A 49 -5.71 10.07 -0.52
CA LYS A 49 -5.33 11.39 0.03
C LYS A 49 -4.70 11.32 1.43
N ILE A 50 -4.80 10.18 2.11
CA ILE A 50 -4.23 10.00 3.44
C ILE A 50 -2.70 9.89 3.39
N HIS A 51 -2.15 9.30 2.32
CA HIS A 51 -0.71 9.06 2.19
C HIS A 51 -0.15 9.47 0.82
N SER A 52 -0.94 10.10 -0.04
CA SER A 52 -0.52 10.57 -1.36
C SER A 52 -1.23 11.87 -1.72
N THR A 53 -0.54 12.76 -2.41
CA THR A 53 -1.07 14.07 -2.80
C THR A 53 -1.91 13.97 -4.08
N THR A 54 -1.54 13.05 -4.98
CA THR A 54 -2.18 12.88 -6.28
C THR A 54 -2.49 11.42 -6.60
N PRO A 55 -3.49 11.13 -7.45
CA PRO A 55 -3.73 9.79 -7.96
C PRO A 55 -2.50 9.15 -8.63
N ALA A 56 -1.71 9.92 -9.37
CA ALA A 56 -0.47 9.43 -9.99
C ALA A 56 0.56 8.99 -8.95
N GLU A 57 0.77 9.80 -7.90
CA GLU A 57 1.68 9.43 -6.80
C GLU A 57 1.23 8.15 -6.10
N PHE A 58 -0.08 7.97 -5.89
CA PHE A 58 -0.63 6.74 -5.32
C PHE A 58 -0.33 5.51 -6.21
N LEU A 59 -0.58 5.63 -7.53
CA LEU A 59 -0.30 4.55 -8.48
C LEU A 59 1.20 4.19 -8.54
N ASP A 60 2.08 5.18 -8.50
CA ASP A 60 3.52 4.95 -8.54
C ASP A 60 4.02 4.32 -7.23
N ASN A 61 3.65 4.91 -6.09
CA ASN A 61 4.25 4.55 -4.81
C ASN A 61 3.51 3.42 -4.08
N ARG A 62 2.17 3.49 -4.03
CA ARG A 62 1.35 2.56 -3.23
C ARG A 62 0.89 1.34 -4.02
N ILE A 63 0.93 1.38 -5.35
CA ILE A 63 0.68 0.21 -6.19
C ILE A 63 1.99 -0.30 -6.77
N SER A 64 2.67 0.48 -7.61
CA SER A 64 3.80 -0.04 -8.41
C SER A 64 5.02 -0.39 -7.55
N LEU A 65 5.51 0.53 -6.73
CA LEU A 65 6.64 0.26 -5.84
C LEU A 65 6.30 -0.74 -4.73
N TYR A 66 5.08 -0.67 -4.19
CA TYR A 66 4.60 -1.64 -3.21
C TYR A 66 4.61 -3.06 -3.76
N ASN A 67 3.98 -3.30 -4.89
CA ASN A 67 3.92 -4.63 -5.50
C ASN A 67 5.31 -5.15 -5.90
N TYR A 68 6.23 -4.25 -6.26
CA TYR A 68 7.62 -4.62 -6.55
C TYR A 68 8.37 -5.11 -5.30
N LEU A 69 8.17 -4.45 -4.14
CA LEU A 69 8.87 -4.79 -2.90
C LEU A 69 8.18 -5.90 -2.09
N PHE A 70 6.86 -6.04 -2.24
CA PHE A 70 6.01 -6.99 -1.51
C PHE A 70 5.07 -7.75 -2.47
N PRO A 71 5.62 -8.56 -3.41
CA PRO A 71 4.82 -9.30 -4.38
C PRO A 71 3.86 -10.32 -3.74
N GLU A 72 4.16 -10.79 -2.53
CA GLU A 72 3.34 -11.74 -1.76
C GLU A 72 1.98 -11.18 -1.33
N THR A 73 1.89 -9.85 -1.18
CA THR A 73 0.70 -9.12 -0.73
C THR A 73 0.30 -8.03 -1.73
N ALA A 74 0.69 -8.21 -2.99
CA ALA A 74 0.50 -7.22 -4.05
C ALA A 74 -0.96 -6.79 -4.21
N TYR A 75 -1.14 -5.50 -4.48
CA TYR A 75 -2.43 -4.90 -4.86
C TYR A 75 -2.73 -5.11 -6.33
N GLU A 76 -3.92 -5.60 -6.62
CA GLU A 76 -4.52 -5.58 -7.95
C GLU A 76 -5.54 -4.43 -8.02
N LEU A 77 -5.27 -3.40 -8.82
CA LEU A 77 -6.23 -2.32 -9.04
C LEU A 77 -7.37 -2.80 -9.94
N ILE A 78 -8.55 -3.00 -9.36
CA ILE A 78 -9.72 -3.51 -10.08
C ILE A 78 -10.67 -2.41 -10.55
N GLY A 79 -10.53 -1.19 -10.03
CA GLY A 79 -11.34 -0.07 -10.46
C GLY A 79 -11.38 1.09 -9.47
N PHE A 80 -12.41 1.91 -9.64
CA PHE A 80 -12.62 3.13 -8.87
C PHE A 80 -14.07 3.23 -8.45
N THR A 81 -14.33 3.95 -7.38
CA THR A 81 -15.69 4.24 -6.92
C THR A 81 -15.77 5.62 -6.28
N LYS A 82 -17.00 6.06 -5.99
CA LYS A 82 -17.26 7.15 -5.06
C LYS A 82 -17.81 6.53 -3.79
N SER A 83 -16.98 6.49 -2.75
CA SER A 83 -17.37 5.89 -1.48
C SER A 83 -18.43 6.74 -0.80
N ASN A 84 -19.47 6.08 -0.29
CA ASN A 84 -20.47 6.69 0.59
C ASN A 84 -20.37 6.14 2.02
N ALA A 85 -19.27 5.45 2.34
CA ALA A 85 -19.03 4.97 3.69
C ALA A 85 -18.92 6.15 4.67
N PHE A 86 -19.35 5.93 5.91
CA PHE A 86 -19.42 6.98 6.93
C PHE A 86 -18.09 7.71 7.15
N ILE A 87 -16.96 6.99 7.10
CA ILE A 87 -15.62 7.55 7.31
C ILE A 87 -15.00 8.20 6.05
N MET A 88 -15.60 8.00 4.87
CA MET A 88 -15.12 8.53 3.58
C MET A 88 -16.29 8.96 2.67
N PRO A 89 -17.21 9.83 3.12
CA PRO A 89 -18.38 10.18 2.33
C PRO A 89 -17.98 10.98 1.09
N ASP A 90 -18.64 10.69 -0.03
CA ASP A 90 -18.47 11.36 -1.33
C ASP A 90 -17.00 11.38 -1.85
N THR A 91 -16.19 10.39 -1.45
CA THR A 91 -14.75 10.39 -1.71
C THR A 91 -14.38 9.54 -2.93
N PHE A 92 -13.61 10.12 -3.88
CA PHE A 92 -12.99 9.35 -4.97
C PHE A 92 -12.04 8.31 -4.37
N THR A 93 -12.30 7.04 -4.68
CA THR A 93 -11.71 5.92 -3.95
C THR A 93 -11.15 4.90 -4.93
N PHE A 94 -9.92 4.46 -4.68
CA PHE A 94 -9.32 3.34 -5.39
C PHE A 94 -9.86 2.04 -4.83
N VAL A 95 -10.21 1.09 -5.69
CA VAL A 95 -10.67 -0.23 -5.28
C VAL A 95 -9.62 -1.26 -5.71
N VAL A 96 -9.01 -1.91 -4.73
CA VAL A 96 -7.96 -2.91 -4.96
C VAL A 96 -8.33 -4.25 -4.36
N GLU A 97 -7.78 -5.32 -4.92
CA GLU A 97 -7.75 -6.64 -4.28
C GLU A 97 -6.35 -6.94 -3.77
N GLN A 98 -6.28 -7.60 -2.61
CA GLN A 98 -5.04 -8.04 -1.99
C GLN A 98 -5.19 -9.50 -1.56
N PRO A 99 -4.19 -10.37 -1.74
CA PRO A 99 -4.20 -11.71 -1.19
C PRO A 99 -4.52 -11.70 0.31
N PHE A 100 -5.45 -12.54 0.74
CA PHE A 100 -5.74 -12.71 2.16
C PHE A 100 -4.60 -13.53 2.80
N VAL A 101 -3.88 -12.90 3.72
CA VAL A 101 -2.80 -13.54 4.46
C VAL A 101 -3.37 -14.18 5.72
N GLN A 102 -3.31 -15.52 5.79
CA GLN A 102 -3.63 -16.23 7.03
C GLN A 102 -2.43 -16.19 7.98
N GLY A 103 -2.53 -15.38 9.03
CA GLY A 103 -1.48 -15.24 10.04
C GLY A 103 -2.00 -14.54 11.29
N ARG A 104 -1.07 -14.27 12.20
CA ARG A 104 -1.29 -13.35 13.33
C ARG A 104 -0.50 -12.08 13.10
N PHE A 105 -0.91 -10.97 13.69
CA PHE A 105 -0.05 -9.79 13.75
C PHE A 105 1.24 -10.10 14.53
N ILE A 106 2.35 -9.50 14.09
CA ILE A 106 3.64 -9.60 14.79
C ILE A 106 3.53 -8.94 16.17
N ASP A 107 4.19 -9.51 17.18
CA ASP A 107 4.30 -8.88 18.50
C ASP A 107 5.68 -8.25 18.65
N PHE A 108 5.75 -6.92 18.55
CA PHE A 108 7.04 -6.22 18.63
C PHE A 108 7.73 -6.33 19.99
N ASN A 109 7.02 -6.65 21.08
CA ASN A 109 7.66 -6.85 22.38
C ASN A 109 8.54 -8.11 22.38
N HIS A 110 8.24 -9.07 21.51
CA HIS A 110 8.92 -10.37 21.47
C HIS A 110 9.65 -10.63 20.14
N GLU A 111 9.27 -9.96 19.06
CA GLU A 111 9.69 -10.32 17.69
C GLU A 111 10.31 -9.15 16.90
N ALA A 112 10.66 -8.05 17.55
CA ALA A 112 11.33 -6.93 16.87
C ALA A 112 12.66 -7.33 16.19
N SER A 113 13.36 -8.36 16.70
CA SER A 113 14.56 -8.90 16.07
C SER A 113 14.29 -9.52 14.69
N ALA A 114 13.16 -10.24 14.54
CA ALA A 114 12.76 -10.84 13.27
C ALA A 114 12.55 -9.76 12.19
N LEU A 115 11.98 -8.62 12.57
CA LEU A 115 11.81 -7.49 11.66
C LEU A 115 13.14 -6.91 11.18
N LYS A 116 14.13 -6.81 12.08
CA LYS A 116 15.49 -6.35 11.74
C LYS A 116 16.22 -7.35 10.85
N GLU A 117 16.08 -8.64 11.12
CA GLU A 117 16.65 -9.72 10.30
C GLU A 117 16.06 -9.71 8.89
N GLU A 118 14.74 -9.54 8.78
CA GLU A 118 14.06 -9.44 7.48
C GLU A 118 14.51 -8.20 6.69
N ALA A 119 14.69 -7.05 7.35
CA ALA A 119 15.27 -5.87 6.72
C ALA A 119 16.64 -6.17 6.11
N ASN A 120 17.54 -6.75 6.90
CA ASN A 120 18.90 -7.09 6.45
C ASN A 120 18.88 -8.09 5.28
N LYS A 121 18.03 -9.12 5.37
CA LYS A 121 17.86 -10.14 4.32
C LYS A 121 17.37 -9.52 3.01
N ARG A 122 16.51 -8.50 3.07
CA ARG A 122 16.02 -7.76 1.90
C ARG A 122 16.97 -6.63 1.45
N GLY A 123 18.14 -6.47 2.08
CA GLY A 123 19.13 -5.46 1.72
C GLY A 123 18.79 -4.05 2.23
N PHE A 124 18.03 -3.95 3.33
CA PHE A 124 17.67 -2.70 3.98
C PHE A 124 18.34 -2.56 5.34
N ALA A 125 18.66 -1.33 5.72
CA ALA A 125 18.93 -0.96 7.09
C ALA A 125 17.62 -0.78 7.86
N PHE A 126 17.50 -1.46 9.00
CA PHE A 126 16.45 -1.21 9.97
C PHE A 126 16.72 0.08 10.76
N LYS A 127 15.75 1.00 10.81
CA LYS A 127 15.80 2.23 11.61
C LYS A 127 14.49 2.41 12.38
N VAL A 128 14.54 3.22 13.44
CA VAL A 128 13.37 3.64 14.20
C VAL A 128 13.37 5.17 14.26
N GLU A 129 12.24 5.79 13.91
CA GLU A 129 12.04 7.24 13.94
C GLU A 129 10.68 7.54 14.56
N ASN A 130 10.63 8.42 15.57
CA ASN A 130 9.41 8.71 16.32
C ASN A 130 8.68 7.45 16.80
N PHE A 131 9.44 6.48 17.34
CA PHE A 131 8.96 5.16 17.77
C PHE A 131 8.33 4.28 16.68
N LYS A 132 8.49 4.66 15.40
CA LYS A 132 8.01 3.87 14.26
C LYS A 132 9.19 3.22 13.53
N PRO A 133 9.18 1.89 13.34
CA PRO A 133 10.19 1.22 12.53
C PRO A 133 10.04 1.60 11.06
N LEU A 134 11.17 1.63 10.34
CA LEU A 134 11.23 1.84 8.90
C LEU A 134 12.43 1.09 8.30
N PHE A 135 12.30 0.72 7.03
CA PHE A 135 13.38 0.12 6.25
C PHE A 135 13.93 1.14 5.26
N VAL A 136 15.26 1.22 5.17
CA VAL A 136 15.93 2.16 4.25
C VAL A 136 17.10 1.50 3.55
N ASN A 137 17.18 1.65 2.25
CA ASN A 137 18.40 1.42 1.48
C ASN A 137 18.64 2.61 0.55
N ASN A 138 19.62 2.54 -0.35
CA ASN A 138 19.93 3.65 -1.27
C ASN A 138 18.77 4.02 -2.21
N ASP A 139 17.80 3.12 -2.37
CA ASP A 139 16.78 3.17 -3.40
C ASP A 139 15.38 3.50 -2.87
N TYR A 140 15.03 2.98 -1.71
CA TYR A 140 13.68 3.04 -1.17
C TYR A 140 13.67 3.34 0.33
N ILE A 141 12.60 3.99 0.75
CA ILE A 141 12.22 4.19 2.14
C ILE A 141 10.85 3.52 2.32
N ILE A 142 10.78 2.56 3.26
CA ILE A 142 9.54 1.85 3.60
C ILE A 142 9.15 2.23 5.02
N GLN A 143 7.97 2.81 5.16
CA GLN A 143 7.41 3.33 6.40
C GLN A 143 6.11 2.61 6.75
N ASP A 144 5.54 2.99 7.90
CA ASP A 144 4.31 2.43 8.45
C ASP A 144 4.38 0.93 8.76
N LEU A 145 5.57 0.48 9.14
CA LEU A 145 5.86 -0.90 9.51
C LEU A 145 5.42 -1.22 10.94
N HIS A 146 4.20 -0.86 11.35
CA HIS A 146 3.71 -1.15 12.70
C HIS A 146 3.11 -2.56 12.84
N GLU A 147 2.86 -3.01 14.06
CA GLU A 147 2.38 -4.38 14.38
C GLU A 147 1.11 -4.79 13.61
N LYS A 148 0.17 -3.86 13.39
CA LYS A 148 -1.05 -4.11 12.61
C LYS A 148 -0.84 -4.22 11.09
N ASN A 149 0.35 -3.90 10.58
CA ASN A 149 0.69 -3.92 9.16
C ASN A 149 1.63 -5.08 8.80
N ILE A 150 1.91 -5.97 9.75
CA ILE A 150 2.83 -7.07 9.56
C ILE A 150 2.22 -8.34 10.14
N LEU A 151 1.99 -9.31 9.25
CA LEU A 151 1.46 -10.62 9.60
C LEU A 151 2.57 -11.66 9.60
N VAL A 152 2.51 -12.57 10.56
CA VAL A 152 3.38 -13.74 10.68
C VAL A 152 2.55 -14.96 10.31
N ASP A 153 2.95 -15.65 9.24
CA ASP A 153 2.29 -16.90 8.84
C ASP A 153 2.66 -18.08 9.75
N LYS A 154 2.01 -19.23 9.56
CA LYS A 154 2.27 -20.45 10.35
C LYS A 154 3.70 -21.00 10.22
N LYS A 155 4.46 -20.57 9.22
CA LYS A 155 5.86 -20.95 8.99
C LYS A 155 6.84 -19.91 9.54
N GLY A 156 6.35 -18.80 10.10
CA GLY A 156 7.17 -17.71 10.64
C GLY A 156 7.61 -16.67 9.59
N ASN A 157 7.06 -16.69 8.37
CA ASN A 157 7.39 -15.66 7.38
C ASN A 157 6.62 -14.37 7.68
N LEU A 158 7.28 -13.23 7.49
CA LEU A 158 6.67 -11.91 7.59
C LEU A 158 6.02 -11.52 6.26
N HIS A 159 4.78 -11.06 6.35
CA HIS A 159 3.99 -10.52 5.25
C HIS A 159 3.62 -9.08 5.60
N PHE A 160 3.96 -8.14 4.71
CA PHE A 160 3.75 -6.72 4.95
C PHE A 160 2.49 -6.27 4.23
N ILE A 161 1.58 -5.60 4.92
CA ILE A 161 0.37 -4.98 4.37
C ILE A 161 0.39 -3.47 4.66
N ASP A 162 -0.23 -2.67 3.79
CA ASP A 162 -0.40 -1.21 3.96
C ASP A 162 0.86 -0.36 4.15
N ALA A 163 2.06 -0.92 4.00
CA ALA A 163 3.32 -0.18 4.06
C ALA A 163 3.35 1.02 3.08
N VAL A 164 3.92 2.13 3.55
CA VAL A 164 4.06 3.36 2.76
C VAL A 164 5.47 3.42 2.17
N ILE A 165 5.57 3.42 0.85
CA ILE A 165 6.86 3.35 0.15
C ILE A 165 7.11 4.63 -0.62
N SER A 166 8.37 5.06 -0.65
CA SER A 166 8.84 6.13 -1.53
C SER A 166 10.23 5.83 -2.06
N LEU A 167 10.59 6.46 -3.17
CA LEU A 167 11.98 6.48 -3.62
C LEU A 167 12.85 7.24 -2.61
N ASN A 168 14.01 6.67 -2.26
CA ASN A 168 15.05 7.38 -1.52
C ASN A 168 15.80 8.29 -2.52
N THR A 169 15.43 9.57 -2.55
CA THR A 169 16.05 10.57 -3.44
C THR A 169 17.18 11.30 -2.74
N LYS A 170 17.99 12.05 -3.50
CA LYS A 170 19.08 12.88 -2.96
C LYS A 170 18.59 13.93 -1.96
N ASP A 171 17.39 14.45 -2.17
CA ASP A 171 16.78 15.47 -1.30
C ASP A 171 16.02 14.85 -0.12
N SER A 172 15.89 13.52 -0.09
CA SER A 172 15.27 12.84 1.03
C SER A 172 16.26 12.68 2.20
N ARG A 173 15.71 12.45 3.40
CA ARG A 173 16.47 12.44 4.66
C ARG A 173 17.53 11.33 4.80
N TYR A 174 17.60 10.40 3.86
CA TYR A 174 18.54 9.27 3.89
C TYR A 174 19.51 9.24 2.70
N ASN A 175 19.77 10.40 2.07
CA ASN A 175 20.81 10.59 1.06
C ASN A 175 20.75 9.56 -0.09
N GLY A 176 19.54 9.22 -0.53
CA GLY A 176 19.36 8.22 -1.57
C GLY A 176 19.83 8.64 -2.93
N ILE A 177 19.81 7.70 -3.87
CA ILE A 177 20.38 7.89 -5.22
C ILE A 177 19.31 7.99 -6.31
N ARG A 178 18.03 7.80 -5.97
CA ARG A 178 16.95 7.75 -6.95
C ARG A 178 16.44 9.14 -7.30
N THR A 179 15.79 9.20 -8.46
CA THR A 179 15.08 10.38 -8.94
C THR A 179 13.76 9.92 -9.56
N TYR A 180 12.70 10.68 -9.35
CA TYR A 180 11.48 10.50 -10.14
C TYR A 180 11.79 10.93 -11.58
N GLY A 181 11.54 10.04 -12.54
CA GLY A 181 11.63 10.38 -13.95
C GLY A 181 10.44 11.24 -14.38
N ASN A 182 10.55 11.93 -15.52
CA ASN A 182 9.44 12.72 -16.09
C ASN A 182 8.34 11.88 -16.78
N GLY A 183 8.15 10.61 -16.38
CA GLY A 183 7.13 9.72 -16.97
C GLY A 183 7.24 9.48 -18.48
N LYS A 184 8.38 9.79 -19.12
CA LYS A 184 8.57 9.55 -20.56
C LYS A 184 9.22 8.20 -20.78
N VAL A 185 8.47 7.25 -21.37
CA VAL A 185 9.04 6.04 -21.96
C VAL A 185 10.05 6.46 -23.02
N LYS A 186 11.34 6.24 -22.75
CA LYS A 186 12.36 6.27 -23.79
C LYS A 186 12.58 4.83 -24.24
N ASN A 187 12.13 4.53 -25.45
CA ASN A 187 12.51 3.30 -26.13
C ASN A 187 14.05 3.25 -26.19
N ARG A 188 14.61 2.13 -25.76
CA ARG A 188 16.00 1.80 -26.09
C ARG A 188 16.05 1.29 -27.52
#